data_AF-A0A699VZ08-F1
#
_entry.id   AF-A0A699VZ08-F1
#
_cell.length_a   1.000
_cell.length_b   1.000
_cell.length_c   1.000
_cell.angle_alpha   90.00
_cell.angle_beta   90.00
_cell.angle_gamma   90.00
#
_symmetry.space_group_name_H-M   'P 1'
#
loop_
_entity.id
_entity.type
_entity.pdbx_description
1 polymer ?
#
loop_
_entity_poly.entity_id
_entity_poly.type
_entity_poly.pdbx_seq_one_letter_code
_entity_poly.pdbx_strand_id
1 'polypeptide(L)'
;MQHGKVIAYALRQLKPYEVNYPTHDLELAAVVFVLKIWRHYLYEAQKEDNEIWTIVENLDKQVEFRIDVDNVLWQDTRLVVPNDASLREALLTEA
;
A
#
# COMPACT_ATOMS: atom_id res chain seq x y z
N MET A 1 -2.28 27.84 -17.41
CA MET A 1 -1.89 27.95 -15.99
C MET A 1 -3.10 28.46 -15.23
N GLN A 2 -3.81 27.59 -14.52
CA GLN A 2 -4.90 28.01 -13.64
C GLN A 2 -4.31 28.72 -12.42
N HIS A 3 -4.86 29.88 -12.12
CA HIS A 3 -4.38 30.83 -11.13
C HIS A 3 -4.70 30.32 -9.72
N GLY A 4 -3.69 29.96 -8.94
CA GLY A 4 -3.67 30.20 -7.48
C GLY A 4 -4.47 29.27 -6.55
N LYS A 5 -4.78 28.02 -6.92
CA LYS A 5 -5.29 27.03 -5.94
C LYS A 5 -4.49 25.75 -6.08
N VAL A 6 -3.66 25.42 -5.10
CA VAL A 6 -3.00 24.10 -5.03
C VAL A 6 -4.11 23.09 -4.80
N ILE A 7 -4.37 22.22 -5.78
CA ILE A 7 -5.53 21.32 -5.77
C ILE A 7 -5.17 19.95 -5.16
N ALA A 8 -3.89 19.56 -5.21
CA ALA A 8 -3.38 18.37 -4.54
C ALA A 8 -1.87 18.48 -4.30
N TYR A 9 -1.39 17.89 -3.20
CA TYR A 9 0.04 17.65 -2.98
C TYR A 9 0.41 16.31 -3.63
N ALA A 10 1.27 16.34 -4.65
CA ALA A 10 1.75 15.13 -5.29
C ALA A 10 3.11 14.73 -4.71
N LEU A 11 3.22 13.51 -4.19
CA LEU A 11 4.46 12.95 -3.65
C LEU A 11 5.55 12.73 -4.74
N ARG A 12 5.18 12.85 -6.02
CA ARG A 12 6.12 12.82 -7.15
C ARG A 12 5.86 13.96 -8.13
N GLN A 13 6.88 14.31 -8.90
CA GLN A 13 6.71 15.22 -10.04
C GLN A 13 5.81 14.59 -11.10
N LEU A 14 4.89 15.40 -11.63
CA LEU A 14 4.05 15.03 -12.75
C LEU A 14 4.89 15.01 -14.03
N LYS A 15 4.68 13.98 -14.86
CA LYS A 15 5.28 13.95 -16.19
C LYS A 15 4.60 15.01 -17.07
N PRO A 16 5.29 15.55 -18.10
CA PRO A 16 4.75 16.64 -18.93
C PRO A 16 3.38 16.37 -19.55
N TYR A 17 3.07 15.10 -19.83
CA TYR A 17 1.77 14.69 -20.38
C TYR A 17 0.66 14.56 -19.31
N GLU A 18 1.02 14.31 -18.05
CA GLU A 18 0.07 14.21 -16.92
C GLU A 18 -0.46 15.59 -16.53
N VAL A 19 0.33 16.66 -16.78
CA VAL A 19 -0.03 18.05 -16.46
C VAL A 19 -1.32 18.52 -17.15
N ASN A 20 -1.68 17.90 -18.29
CA ASN A 20 -2.88 18.25 -19.04
C ASN A 20 -4.12 17.45 -18.63
N TYR A 21 -3.99 16.51 -17.68
CA TYR A 21 -5.13 15.73 -17.22
C TYR A 21 -6.11 16.57 -16.38
N PRO A 22 -7.41 16.24 -16.42
CA PRO A 22 -8.39 16.79 -15.49
C PRO A 22 -7.96 16.59 -14.04
N THR A 23 -8.34 17.50 -13.15
CA THR A 23 -7.92 17.46 -11.74
C THR A 23 -8.31 16.17 -11.02
N HIS A 24 -9.50 15.65 -11.30
CA HIS A 24 -9.96 14.36 -10.76
C HIS A 24 -9.02 13.19 -11.14
N ASP A 25 -8.48 13.20 -12.36
CA ASP A 25 -7.58 12.16 -12.84
C ASP A 25 -6.18 12.30 -12.21
N LEU A 26 -5.75 13.54 -11.94
CA LEU A 26 -4.53 13.82 -11.17
C LEU A 26 -4.65 13.36 -9.71
N GLU A 27 -5.79 13.61 -9.07
CA GLU A 27 -6.10 13.13 -7.71
C GLU A 27 -6.09 11.60 -7.65
N LEU A 28 -6.74 10.94 -8.61
CA LEU A 28 -6.72 9.49 -8.72
C LEU A 28 -5.29 8.95 -8.93
N ALA A 29 -4.51 9.59 -9.81
CA ALA A 29 -3.12 9.22 -10.03
C ALA A 29 -2.27 9.38 -8.76
N ALA A 30 -2.53 10.40 -7.94
CA ALA A 30 -1.88 10.60 -6.65
C ALA A 30 -2.27 9.50 -5.65
N VAL A 31 -3.56 9.18 -5.51
CA VAL A 31 -4.05 8.10 -4.63
C VAL A 31 -3.47 6.74 -5.04
N VAL A 32 -3.51 6.40 -6.33
CA VAL A 32 -2.93 5.15 -6.85
C VAL A 32 -1.42 5.11 -6.61
N PHE A 33 -0.73 6.24 -6.72
CA PHE A 33 0.70 6.31 -6.45
C PHE A 33 1.03 6.07 -4.97
N VAL A 34 0.30 6.73 -4.07
CA VAL A 34 0.41 6.54 -2.61
C VAL A 34 0.11 5.08 -2.25
N LEU A 35 -0.95 4.49 -2.79
CA LEU A 35 -1.27 3.06 -2.58
C LEU A 35 -0.16 2.11 -3.06
N LYS A 36 0.53 2.42 -4.16
CA LYS A 36 1.67 1.61 -4.62
C LYS A 36 2.84 1.63 -3.64
N ILE A 37 3.10 2.79 -3.03
CA ILE A 37 4.14 2.95 -2.00
C ILE A 37 3.75 2.21 -0.74
N TRP A 38 2.51 2.39 -0.27
CA TRP A 38 2.00 1.67 0.91
C TRP A 38 2.02 0.16 0.75
N ARG A 39 1.68 -0.36 -0.42
CA ARG A 39 1.74 -1.80 -0.71
C ARG A 39 3.16 -2.33 -0.51
N HIS A 40 4.18 -1.58 -0.92
CA HIS A 40 5.57 -1.97 -0.69
C HIS A 40 5.91 -2.01 0.81
N TYR A 41 5.54 -0.98 1.58
CA TYR A 41 5.76 -0.98 3.03
C TYR A 41 5.04 -2.12 3.75
N LEU A 42 3.82 -2.43 3.33
CA LEU A 42 3.04 -3.51 3.91
C LEU A 42 3.67 -4.89 3.64
N TYR A 43 4.26 -5.09 2.46
CA TYR A 43 5.00 -6.31 2.13
C TYR A 43 6.25 -6.49 2.97
N GLU A 44 7.03 -5.42 3.17
CA GLU A 44 8.23 -5.49 3.99
C GLU A 44 7.88 -5.76 5.47
N ALA A 45 6.88 -5.08 6.02
CA ALA A 45 6.44 -5.33 7.38
C ALA A 45 5.87 -6.75 7.59
N GLN A 46 5.24 -7.34 6.57
CA GLN A 46 4.74 -8.72 6.65
C GLN A 46 5.87 -9.75 6.71
N LYS A 47 7.01 -9.50 6.06
CA LYS A 47 8.17 -10.37 6.14
C LYS A 47 8.81 -10.35 7.54
N GLU A 48 8.71 -9.23 8.23
CA GLU A 48 9.30 -9.03 9.57
C GLU A 48 8.40 -9.50 10.72
N ASP A 49 7.11 -9.76 10.47
CA ASP A 49 6.14 -10.18 11.49
C ASP A 49 6.24 -11.69 11.79
N ASN A 50 6.97 -12.02 12.86
CA ASN A 50 7.16 -13.40 13.31
C ASN A 50 5.86 -14.04 13.86
N GLU A 51 4.88 -13.25 14.32
CA GLU A 51 3.58 -13.78 14.75
C GLU A 51 2.78 -14.29 13.55
N ILE A 52 2.83 -13.58 12.41
CA ILE A 52 2.23 -14.04 11.15
C ILE A 52 2.83 -15.37 10.71
N TRP A 53 4.16 -15.49 10.68
CA TRP A 53 4.82 -16.74 10.28
C TRP A 53 4.53 -17.89 11.25
N THR A 54 4.49 -17.60 12.55
CA THR A 54 4.10 -18.59 13.57
C THR A 54 2.64 -19.04 13.40
N ILE A 55 1.72 -18.13 13.05
CA ILE A 55 0.33 -18.47 12.74
C ILE A 55 0.26 -19.33 11.48
N VAL A 56 0.98 -18.97 10.41
CA VAL A 56 1.03 -19.75 9.15
C VAL A 56 1.54 -21.18 9.40
N GLU A 57 2.64 -21.35 10.12
CA GLU A 57 3.19 -22.67 10.45
C GLU A 57 2.25 -23.52 11.31
N ASN A 58 1.45 -22.88 12.19
CA ASN A 58 0.46 -23.58 13.01
C ASN A 58 -0.89 -23.81 12.30
N LEU A 59 -1.22 -23.06 11.24
CA LEU A 59 -2.49 -23.14 10.49
C LEU A 59 -2.49 -24.07 9.27
N ASP A 60 -1.35 -24.69 8.94
CA ASP A 60 -1.16 -25.68 7.86
C ASP A 60 -2.13 -26.88 7.92
N LYS A 61 -2.97 -26.97 8.96
CA LYS A 61 -3.98 -28.01 9.15
C LYS A 61 -5.43 -27.62 8.79
N GLN A 62 -5.78 -26.34 8.57
CA GLN A 62 -7.20 -25.98 8.35
C GLN A 62 -7.55 -24.84 7.37
N VAL A 63 -6.64 -23.99 6.86
CA VAL A 63 -7.09 -22.78 6.15
C VAL A 63 -6.31 -22.45 4.87
N GLU A 64 -7.08 -21.96 3.89
CA GLU A 64 -6.79 -21.48 2.52
C GLU A 64 -5.80 -20.29 2.43
N PHE A 65 -4.75 -20.29 3.25
CA PHE A 65 -3.68 -19.31 3.15
C PHE A 65 -2.71 -19.69 2.02
N ARG A 66 -2.32 -18.72 1.22
CA ARG A 66 -1.34 -18.90 0.15
C ARG A 66 -0.27 -17.83 0.24
N ILE A 67 0.96 -18.24 0.01
CA ILE A 67 2.11 -17.34 -0.14
C ILE A 67 2.38 -17.21 -1.64
N ASP A 68 2.51 -15.98 -2.15
CA ASP A 68 2.82 -15.74 -3.55
C ASP A 68 4.33 -15.73 -3.83
N VAL A 69 4.72 -15.45 -5.07
CA VAL A 69 6.12 -15.39 -5.52
C VAL A 69 6.95 -14.32 -4.82
N ASP A 70 6.32 -13.32 -4.21
CA ASP A 70 6.96 -12.22 -3.50
C ASP A 70 7.05 -12.48 -1.97
N ASN A 71 6.73 -13.71 -1.53
CA ASN A 71 6.60 -14.12 -0.13
C ASN A 71 5.51 -13.33 0.64
N VAL A 72 4.49 -12.85 -0.07
CA VAL A 72 3.37 -12.13 0.52
C VAL A 72 2.27 -13.13 0.89
N LEU A 73 1.73 -13.00 2.11
CA LEU A 73 0.68 -13.88 2.60
C LEU A 73 -0.71 -13.34 2.25
N TRP A 74 -1.49 -14.21 1.61
CA TRP A 74 -2.86 -13.95 1.19
C TRP A 74 -3.81 -14.95 1.85
N GLN A 75 -5.02 -14.49 2.18
CA GLN A 75 -6.16 -15.32 2.55
C GLN A 75 -7.18 -15.26 1.41
N ASP A 76 -7.30 -16.34 0.64
CA ASP A 76 -8.06 -16.36 -0.62
C ASP A 76 -7.69 -15.14 -1.51
N THR A 77 -8.57 -14.16 -1.73
CA THR A 77 -8.27 -12.95 -2.53
C THR A 77 -7.86 -11.73 -1.71
N ARG A 78 -7.66 -11.87 -0.40
CA ARG A 78 -7.41 -10.75 0.52
C ARG A 78 -5.96 -10.75 1.02
N LEU A 79 -5.32 -9.59 0.96
CA LEU A 79 -3.98 -9.39 1.50
C LEU A 79 -4.04 -9.39 3.03
N VAL A 80 -3.20 -10.20 3.69
CA VAL A 80 -3.10 -10.20 5.15
C VAL A 80 -2.31 -8.97 5.58
N VAL A 81 -2.88 -8.17 6.48
CA VAL A 81 -2.26 -6.95 6.98
C VAL A 81 -1.64 -7.21 8.35
N PRO A 82 -0.33 -6.98 8.54
CA PRO A 82 0.32 -7.08 9.84
C PRO A 82 -0.26 -6.10 10.86
N ASN A 83 -0.42 -6.54 12.11
CA ASN A 83 -0.89 -5.70 13.20
C ASN A 83 0.27 -4.90 13.82
N ASP A 84 1.02 -4.19 12.97
CA ASP A 84 2.20 -3.42 13.36
C ASP A 84 1.82 -1.95 13.67
N ALA A 85 2.20 -1.48 14.86
CA ALA A 85 1.90 -0.13 15.31
C ALA A 85 2.68 0.94 14.54
N SER A 86 3.91 0.64 14.10
CA SER A 86 4.77 1.51 13.31
C SER A 86 4.22 1.70 11.89
N LEU A 87 3.68 0.63 11.27
CA LEU A 87 2.93 0.73 10.01
C LEU A 87 1.72 1.65 10.15
N ARG A 88 0.97 1.51 11.24
CA ARG A 88 -0.21 2.35 11.52
C ARG A 88 0.18 3.82 11.74
N GLU A 89 1.27 4.08 12.45
CA GLU A 89 1.77 5.44 12.68
C GLU A 89 2.35 6.07 11.41
N ALA A 90 3.07 5.30 10.59
CA ALA A 90 3.51 5.75 9.27
C ALA A 90 2.31 6.17 8.41
N LEU A 91 1.27 5.32 8.35
CA LEU A 91 0.02 5.58 7.62
C LEU A 91 -0.67 6.88 8.05
N LEU A 92 -0.64 7.19 9.35
CA LEU A 92 -1.27 8.40 9.91
C LEU A 92 -0.40 9.65 9.75
N THR A 93 0.92 9.51 9.54
CA THR A 93 1.85 10.64 9.41
C THR A 93 1.97 11.13 7.97
N GLU A 94 1.77 10.26 7.00
CA GLU A 94 1.81 10.59 5.57
C GLU A 94 0.46 11.03 4.97
N ALA A 95 -0.63 10.98 5.74
CA ALA A 95 -1.97 11.45 5.36
C ALA A 95 -2.20 12.94 5.68
#